data_AF-W9EJG6-F1
#
_entry.id   AF-W9EJG6-F1
#
_cell.length_a   1.000
_cell.length_b   1.000
_cell.length_c   1.000
_cell.angle_alpha   90.00
_cell.angle_beta   90.00
_cell.angle_gamma   90.00
#
_symmetry.space_group_name_H-M   'P 1'
#
loop_
_entity.id
_entity.type
_entity.pdbx_description
1 polymer ?
#
loop_
_entity_poly.entity_id
_entity_poly.type
_entity_poly.pdbx_seq_one_letter_code
_entity_poly.pdbx_strand_id
1 'polypeptide(L)' 'MSVYTKTGDDGYTLLLNGERIPKDDLRIETLGNLDELTSYLGFAKAQINDDSIKKR' A
#
# COMPACT_ATOMS: atom_id res chain seq x y z
N MET A 1 -1.94 -16.81 11.84
CA MET A 1 -0.93 -15.82 11.43
C MET A 1 -1.58 -14.46 11.55
N SER A 2 -1.06 -13.55 12.38
CA SER A 2 -1.63 -12.19 12.51
C SER A 2 -1.08 -11.30 11.40
N VAL A 3 -1.90 -10.35 10.95
CA VAL A 3 -1.44 -9.28 10.04
C VAL A 3 -0.55 -8.28 10.79
N TYR A 4 -0.78 -8.08 12.10
CA TYR A 4 0.02 -7.19 12.93
C TYR A 4 1.26 -7.91 13.50
N THR A 5 2.40 -7.21 13.47
CA THR A 5 3.69 -7.66 14.00
C THR A 5 4.20 -6.81 15.16
N LYS A 6 3.67 -5.58 15.34
CA LYS A 6 4.13 -4.56 16.30
C LYS A 6 5.54 -4.00 16.05
N THR A 7 6.21 -4.41 14.97
CA THR A 7 7.59 -3.99 14.65
C THR A 7 7.72 -2.53 14.19
N GLY A 8 6.61 -1.81 14.08
CA GLY A 8 6.60 -0.38 13.73
C GLY A 8 5.96 0.50 14.79
N ASP A 9 5.73 -0.01 16.00
CA ASP A 9 5.15 0.76 17.11
C ASP A 9 6.11 1.87 17.57
N ASP A 10 7.40 1.76 17.26
CA ASP A 10 8.45 2.76 17.49
C ASP A 10 8.50 3.86 16.41
N GLY A 11 7.58 3.86 15.45
CA GLY A 11 7.52 4.85 14.37
C GLY A 11 8.37 4.54 13.14
N TYR A 12 8.99 3.35 13.07
CA TYR A 12 9.78 2.91 11.93
C TYR A 12 9.09 1.79 11.13
N THR A 13 9.56 1.55 9.91
CA THR A 13 9.12 0.42 9.07
C THR A 13 10.31 -0.26 8.39
N LEU A 14 10.14 -1.51 7.96
CA LEU A 14 11.18 -2.31 7.33
C LEU A 14 10.98 -2.34 5.81
N LEU A 15 12.00 -1.91 5.07
CA LEU A 15 12.07 -2.05 3.62
C LEU A 15 12.48 -3.48 3.21
N LEU A 16 12.20 -3.84 1.95
CA LEU A 16 12.51 -5.17 1.41
C LEU A 16 14.01 -5.53 1.48
N ASN A 17 14.90 -4.54 1.41
CA ASN A 17 16.35 -4.70 1.53
C ASN A 17 16.83 -4.87 2.99
N GLY A 18 15.92 -4.90 3.97
CA GLY A 18 16.25 -5.02 5.40
C GLY A 18 16.53 -3.70 6.11
N GLU A 19 16.46 -2.57 5.40
CA GLU A 19 16.67 -1.24 5.99
C GLU A 19 15.45 -0.78 6.79
N ARG A 20 15.67 -0.18 7.97
CA ARG A 20 14.59 0.47 8.75
C ARG A 20 14.62 1.97 8.57
N ILE A 21 13.52 2.54 8.10
CA ILE A 21 13.36 3.99 7.91
C ILE A 21 12.15 4.52 8.69
N PRO A 22 12.14 5.81 9.05
CA PRO A 22 10.98 6.46 9.68
C PRO A 22 9.72 6.33 8.82
N LYS A 23 8.55 6.25 9.45
CA LYS A 23 7.25 6.18 8.74
C LYS A 23 6.90 7.48 7.99
N ASP A 24 7.49 8.61 8.39
CA ASP A 24 7.35 9.92 7.77
C ASP A 24 8.45 10.22 6.73
N ASP A 25 9.29 9.23 6.40
CA ASP A 25 10.25 9.34 5.31
C ASP A 25 9.53 9.52 3.96
N LEU A 26 10.07 10.39 3.09
CA LEU A 26 9.51 10.71 1.78
C LEU A 26 9.24 9.46 0.91
N ARG A 27 10.07 8.43 1.06
CA ARG A 27 9.89 7.16 0.34
C ARG A 27 8.64 6.42 0.82
N ILE A 28 8.38 6.39 2.12
CA ILE A 28 7.17 5.76 2.68
C ILE A 28 5.93 6.54 2.29
N GLU A 29 5.99 7.88 2.36
CA GLU A 29 4.90 8.75 1.91
C GLU A 29 4.55 8.49 0.43
N THR A 30 5.58 8.40 -0.43
CA THR A 30 5.40 8.10 -1.85
C THR A 30 4.75 6.73 -2.07
N LEU A 31 5.17 5.71 -1.32
CA LEU A 31 4.58 4.37 -1.38
C LEU A 31 3.13 4.37 -0.89
N GLY A 32 2.82 5.13 0.18
CA GLY A 32 1.46 5.31 0.68
C GLY A 32 0.53 5.92 -0.36
N ASN A 33 0.98 6.98 -1.05
CA ASN A 33 0.22 7.60 -2.14
C ASN A 33 -0.06 6.63 -3.30
N LEU A 34 0.88 5.74 -3.63
CA LEU A 34 0.67 4.70 -4.64
C LEU A 34 -0.32 3.62 -4.17
N ASP A 35 -0.23 3.20 -2.91
CA ASP A 35 -1.17 2.25 -2.30
C ASP A 35 -2.60 2.79 -2.28
N GLU A 36 -2.76 4.07 -1.91
CA GLU A 36 -4.05 4.76 -1.95
C GLU A 36 -4.59 4.87 -3.40
N LEU A 37 -3.77 5.32 -4.34
CA LEU A 37 -4.15 5.42 -5.76
C LEU A 37 -4.62 4.06 -6.30
N THR A 38 -3.86 3.00 -6.05
CA THR A 38 -4.19 1.66 -6.57
C THR A 38 -5.44 1.08 -5.91
N SER A 39 -5.68 1.40 -4.63
CA SER A 39 -6.94 1.08 -3.94
C SER A 39 -8.13 1.77 -4.59
N TYR A 40 -8.02 3.05 -4.94
CA TYR A 40 -9.07 3.77 -5.68
C TYR A 40 -9.28 3.23 -7.10
N LEU A 41 -8.22 2.86 -7.81
CA LEU A 41 -8.34 2.21 -9.12
C LEU A 41 -9.09 0.86 -9.02
N GLY A 42 -8.78 0.07 -8.00
CA GLY A 42 -9.50 -1.16 -7.70
C GLY A 42 -10.98 -0.92 -7.41
N PHE A 43 -11.27 0.09 -6.59
CA PHE A 43 -12.64 0.51 -6.29
C PHE A 43 -13.39 0.96 -7.54
N ALA A 44 -12.81 1.86 -8.35
CA ALA A 44 -13.40 2.33 -9.60
C ALA A 44 -13.67 1.16 -10.57
N LYS A 45 -12.72 0.23 -10.70
CA LYS A 45 -12.88 -0.98 -11.51
C LYS A 45 -14.07 -1.83 -11.03
N ALA A 46 -14.31 -1.94 -9.73
CA ALA A 46 -15.44 -2.69 -9.19
C ALA A 46 -16.80 -2.06 -9.49
N GLN A 47 -16.86 -0.74 -9.76
CA GLN A 47 -18.09 -0.01 -10.10
C GLN A 47 -18.45 -0.08 -11.60
N ILE A 48 -17.49 -0.40 -12.47
CA ILE A 48 -17.70 -0.46 -13.92
C ILE A 48 -18.40 -1.78 -14.27
N ASN A 49 -19.41 -1.75 -15.15
CA ASN A 49 -20.13 -2.95 -15.63
C ASN A 49 -19.70 -3.43 -17.02
N ASP A 50 -18.63 -2.86 -17.56
CA ASP A 50 -18.01 -3.31 -18.81
C ASP A 50 -17.08 -4.51 -18.56
N ASP A 51 -17.44 -5.67 -19.10
CA ASP A 51 -16.67 -6.90 -18.98
C ASP A 51 -15.29 -6.83 -19.63
N SER A 52 -15.09 -5.94 -20.61
CA SER A 52 -13.78 -5.72 -21.23
C SER A 52 -12.77 -5.10 -20.26
N ILE A 53 -13.26 -4.33 -19.28
CA ILE A 53 -12.46 -3.68 -18.24
C ILE A 53 -12.32 -4.59 -17.01
N LYS A 54 -13.33 -5.45 -16.73
CA LYS A 54 -13.28 -6.41 -15.62
C LYS A 54 -12.26 -7.52 -15.84
N LYS A 55 -12.19 -8.07 -17.05
CA LYS A 55 -11.28 -9.17 -17.38
C LYS A 55 -9.82 -8.70 -17.32
N ARG A 56 -8.96 -9.53 -16.73
CA ARG A 56 -7.50 -9.48 -16.87
C ARG A 56 -7.09 -10.57 -17.84
#